data_AF-A0A7S2ECG7-F1
#
_entry.id   AF-A0A7S2ECG7-F1
#
_cell.length_a   1.000
_cell.length_b   1.000
_cell.length_c   1.000
_cell.angle_alpha   90.00
_cell.angle_beta   90.00
_cell.angle_gamma   90.00
#
_symmetry.space_group_name_H-M   'P 1'
#
loop_
_entity.id
_entity.type
_entity.pdbx_description
1 polymer ?
#
loop_
_entity_poly.entity_id
_entity_poly.type
_entity_poly.pdbx_seq_one_letter_code
_entity_poly.pdbx_strand_id
1 'polypeptide(L)'
;GCAQLDSNVLFANGVLEVKIDNNVIGMASGSAVNLVTTAANSILDPIGLSVTSFKQHMVILPDSVSWGGAAAWAYRPGTQSAFRSSYADHMGVQVHEFGHNVGLLHSGYGTGSYNDHSCMQGNPSYGNNGPEVCWNGPNSYTLGW
;
A
#
# COMPACT_ATOMS: atom_id res chain seq x y z
N GLY A 1 -2.88 13.32 20.11
CA GLY A 1 -3.03 14.72 19.68
C GLY A 1 -2.32 14.88 18.37
N CYS A 2 -3.05 15.12 17.29
CA CYS A 2 -2.42 15.49 16.01
C CYS A 2 -2.05 16.97 16.10
N ALA A 3 -0.77 17.28 15.95
CA ALA A 3 -0.31 18.66 15.90
C ALA A 3 -0.89 19.36 14.66
N GLN A 4 -1.47 20.55 14.85
CA GLN A 4 -1.74 21.46 13.73
C GLN A 4 -0.40 22.00 13.23
N LEU A 5 -0.13 21.82 11.93
CA LEU A 5 1.01 22.42 11.23
C LEU A 5 0.50 23.58 10.37
N ASP A 6 1.11 24.75 10.53
CA ASP A 6 0.67 26.01 9.91
C ASP A 6 1.26 26.24 8.49
N SER A 7 0.42 26.86 7.66
CA SER A 7 0.52 27.56 6.37
C SER A 7 1.35 27.12 5.13
N ASN A 8 2.13 26.03 5.11
CA ASN A 8 2.68 25.49 3.84
C ASN A 8 2.54 23.96 3.78
N VAL A 9 1.27 23.54 3.68
CA VAL A 9 0.76 22.23 4.07
C VAL A 9 1.57 21.06 3.48
N LEU A 10 2.48 20.51 4.31
CA LEU A 10 3.26 19.30 4.02
C LEU A 10 2.36 18.06 3.92
N PHE A 11 1.20 18.08 4.58
CA PHE A 11 0.21 17.00 4.58
C PHE A 11 -1.21 17.54 4.44
N ALA A 12 -1.90 17.22 3.35
CA ALA A 12 -3.32 17.51 3.19
C ALA A 12 -4.15 16.25 3.45
N ASN A 13 -4.90 16.21 4.56
CA ASN A 13 -5.77 15.07 4.92
C ASN A 13 -5.05 13.71 4.91
N GLY A 14 -3.79 13.66 5.38
CA GLY A 14 -2.98 12.45 5.41
C GLY A 14 -2.22 12.14 4.11
N VAL A 15 -2.32 13.00 3.10
CA VAL A 15 -1.60 12.87 1.83
C VAL A 15 -0.38 13.79 1.81
N LEU A 16 0.78 13.22 1.50
CA LEU A 16 2.01 13.95 1.18
C LEU A 16 2.22 13.89 -0.34
N GLU A 17 2.20 15.05 -1.00
CA GLU A 17 2.59 15.13 -2.41
C GLU A 17 4.12 15.11 -2.54
N VAL A 18 4.65 14.15 -3.30
CA VAL A 18 6.09 13.98 -3.51
C VAL A 18 6.40 14.18 -4.98
N LYS A 19 7.21 15.19 -5.30
CA LYS A 19 7.70 15.42 -6.66
C LYS A 19 9.04 14.71 -6.84
N ILE A 20 9.17 14.01 -7.97
CA ILE A 20 10.42 13.41 -8.44
C ILE A 20 10.70 13.90 -9.86
N ASP A 21 11.96 14.15 -10.18
CA ASP A 21 12.37 14.66 -11.51
C ASP A 21 12.81 13.51 -12.46
N ASN A 22 12.52 12.27 -12.09
CA ASN A 22 12.89 11.07 -12.82
C ASN A 22 11.77 10.62 -13.77
N ASN A 23 12.13 10.19 -14.98
CA ASN A 23 11.20 9.47 -15.84
C ASN A 23 11.00 8.04 -15.29
N VAL A 24 9.76 7.72 -14.90
CA VAL A 24 9.40 6.41 -14.33
C VAL A 24 8.68 5.48 -15.31
N ILE A 25 8.50 5.88 -16.58
CA ILE A 25 7.85 5.05 -17.60
C ILE A 25 8.64 3.75 -17.79
N GLY A 26 7.98 2.61 -17.60
CA GLY A 26 8.58 1.27 -17.70
C GLY A 26 9.52 0.90 -16.54
N MET A 27 9.77 1.80 -15.59
CA MET A 27 10.60 1.54 -14.42
C MET A 27 9.93 0.49 -13.53
N ALA A 28 10.68 -0.47 -12.99
CA ALA A 28 10.13 -1.41 -12.01
C ALA A 28 9.53 -0.65 -10.81
N SER A 29 8.32 -1.03 -10.38
CA SER A 29 7.60 -0.33 -9.30
C SER A 29 8.43 -0.20 -8.02
N GLY A 30 9.20 -1.21 -7.63
CA GLY A 30 10.14 -1.13 -6.50
C GLY A 30 11.20 -0.04 -6.63
N SER A 31 11.76 0.16 -7.83
CA SER A 31 12.72 1.24 -8.08
C SER A 31 12.06 2.62 -8.02
N ALA A 32 10.85 2.76 -8.57
CA ALA A 32 10.09 4.00 -8.49
C ALA A 32 9.68 4.33 -7.04
N VAL A 33 9.32 3.32 -6.25
CA VAL A 33 9.07 3.47 -4.81
C VAL A 33 10.30 3.97 -4.08
N ASN A 34 11.50 3.45 -4.36
CA ASN A 34 12.72 3.94 -3.73
C ASN A 34 12.96 5.44 -3.99
N LEU A 35 12.72 5.91 -5.22
CA LEU A 35 12.82 7.33 -5.57
C LEU A 35 11.83 8.18 -4.76
N VAL A 36 10.57 7.76 -4.68
CA VAL A 36 9.53 8.47 -3.91
C VAL A 36 9.87 8.44 -2.42
N THR A 37 10.31 7.31 -1.87
CA THR A 37 10.68 7.19 -0.46
C THR A 37 11.85 8.11 -0.11
N THR A 38 12.89 8.21 -0.96
CA THR A 38 14.00 9.14 -0.75
C THR A 38 13.51 10.60 -0.75
N ALA A 39 12.72 10.99 -1.76
CA ALA A 39 12.20 12.35 -1.87
C ALA A 39 11.24 12.69 -0.70
N ALA A 40 10.40 11.74 -0.30
CA ALA A 40 9.50 11.90 0.85
C ALA A 40 10.28 12.13 2.14
N ASN A 41 11.33 11.33 2.42
CA ASN A 41 12.15 11.53 3.61
C ASN A 41 12.82 12.91 3.61
N SER A 42 13.33 13.39 2.48
CA SER A 42 13.90 14.76 2.41
C SER A 42 12.88 15.86 2.75
N ILE A 43 11.59 15.64 2.47
CA ILE A 43 10.51 16.56 2.87
C ILE A 43 10.18 16.45 4.37
N LEU A 44 10.30 15.25 4.95
CA LEU A 44 9.93 14.95 6.33
C LEU A 44 11.04 15.21 7.34
N ASP A 45 12.30 15.05 6.95
CA ASP A 45 13.48 15.20 7.81
C ASP A 45 13.51 16.55 8.56
N PRO A 46 13.18 17.71 7.94
CA PRO A 46 13.19 19.00 8.62
C PRO A 46 12.21 19.11 9.80
N ILE A 47 11.16 18.29 9.82
CA ILE A 47 10.18 18.22 10.92
C ILE A 47 10.39 17.01 11.83
N GLY A 48 11.54 16.32 11.69
CA GLY A 48 11.91 15.19 12.53
C GLY A 48 11.09 13.92 12.26
N LEU A 49 10.52 13.79 11.06
CA LEU A 49 9.76 12.62 10.62
C LEU A 49 10.48 11.91 9.48
N SER A 50 10.11 10.64 9.25
CA SER A 50 10.42 9.89 8.04
C SER A 50 9.22 9.02 7.66
N VAL A 51 9.24 8.38 6.50
CA VAL A 51 8.15 7.45 6.10
C VAL A 51 7.98 6.30 7.11
N THR A 52 9.04 5.93 7.84
CA THR A 52 8.98 4.89 8.87
C THR A 52 8.42 5.38 10.20
N SER A 53 8.19 6.69 10.36
CA SER A 53 7.46 7.23 11.52
C SER A 53 5.97 6.84 11.50
N PHE A 54 5.44 6.47 10.32
CA PHE A 54 4.06 6.05 10.16
C PHE A 54 3.92 4.54 10.30
N LYS A 55 2.89 4.10 11.02
CA LYS A 55 2.57 2.67 11.18
C LYS A 55 2.14 2.02 9.87
N GLN A 56 1.56 2.80 8.96
CA GLN A 56 1.14 2.40 7.62
C GLN A 56 1.32 3.61 6.70
N HIS A 57 1.86 3.41 5.50
CA HIS A 57 1.92 4.42 4.46
C HIS A 57 1.77 3.77 3.08
N MET A 58 1.06 4.49 2.21
CA MET A 58 0.77 4.06 0.85
C MET A 58 1.60 4.91 -0.11
N VAL A 59 2.28 4.26 -1.05
CA VAL A 59 2.94 4.93 -2.17
C VAL A 59 2.11 4.68 -3.43
N ILE A 60 1.54 5.74 -3.98
CA ILE A 60 0.75 5.65 -5.22
C ILE A 60 1.66 6.08 -6.37
N LEU A 61 1.81 5.20 -7.37
CA LEU A 61 2.64 5.44 -8.55
C LEU A 61 1.80 5.37 -9.82
N PRO A 62 2.18 6.11 -10.88
CA PRO A 62 1.42 6.12 -12.13
C PRO A 62 1.40 4.74 -12.79
N ASP A 63 0.33 4.46 -13.52
CA ASP A 63 0.15 3.23 -14.32
C ASP A 63 1.27 2.93 -15.30
N SER A 64 2.05 3.95 -15.68
CA SER A 64 3.18 3.82 -16.60
C SER A 64 4.40 3.13 -16.00
N VAL A 65 4.49 2.93 -14.67
CA VAL A 65 5.56 2.09 -14.09
C VAL A 65 5.29 0.62 -14.39
N SER A 66 6.34 -0.20 -14.41
CA SER A 66 6.22 -1.64 -14.60
C SER A 66 5.81 -2.32 -13.29
N TRP A 67 4.59 -2.85 -13.26
CA TRP A 67 4.01 -3.56 -12.12
C TRP A 67 4.15 -5.09 -12.18
N GLY A 68 4.72 -5.64 -13.26
CA GLY A 68 4.83 -7.09 -13.44
C GLY A 68 3.48 -7.84 -13.43
N GLY A 69 2.39 -7.14 -13.76
CA GLY A 69 1.02 -7.66 -13.71
C GLY A 69 0.29 -7.48 -12.38
N ALA A 70 0.93 -6.93 -11.35
CA ALA A 70 0.30 -6.69 -10.06
C ALA A 70 -0.56 -5.41 -10.04
N ALA A 71 -1.60 -5.39 -9.20
CA ALA A 71 -2.38 -4.20 -8.88
C ALA A 71 -1.71 -3.34 -7.79
N ALA A 72 -1.02 -4.01 -6.86
CA ALA A 72 -0.29 -3.41 -5.76
C ALA A 72 0.72 -4.44 -5.20
N TRP A 73 1.54 -4.03 -4.24
CA TRP A 73 2.37 -4.91 -3.42
C TRP A 73 2.66 -4.27 -2.05
N ALA A 74 3.05 -5.09 -1.07
CA ALA A 74 3.37 -4.63 0.27
C ALA A 74 4.51 -5.42 0.92
N TYR A 75 5.21 -4.79 1.87
CA TYR A 75 6.14 -5.52 2.75
C TYR A 75 5.39 -6.35 3.79
N ARG A 76 5.91 -7.55 4.08
CA ARG A 76 5.33 -8.50 5.03
C ARG A 76 6.38 -9.05 6.03
N PRO A 77 6.21 -8.81 7.34
CA PRO A 77 5.46 -7.68 7.91
C PRO A 77 6.13 -6.36 7.52
N GLY A 78 5.41 -5.26 7.60
CA GLY A 78 5.95 -3.95 7.22
C GLY A 78 4.96 -2.82 7.45
N THR A 79 5.35 -1.63 7.00
CA THR A 79 4.49 -0.43 7.07
C THR A 79 4.21 0.17 5.69
N GLN A 80 4.81 -0.37 4.63
CA GLN A 80 4.74 0.19 3.29
C GLN A 80 3.93 -0.71 2.37
N SER A 81 3.02 -0.09 1.64
CA SER A 81 2.30 -0.66 0.51
C SER A 81 2.44 0.27 -0.70
N ALA A 82 2.48 -0.29 -1.91
CA ALA A 82 2.62 0.46 -3.15
C ALA A 82 1.49 0.08 -4.11
N PHE A 83 0.81 1.08 -4.66
CA PHE A 83 -0.40 0.91 -5.46
C PHE A 83 -0.21 1.49 -6.86
N ARG A 84 -0.67 0.71 -7.85
CA ARG A 84 -0.90 1.24 -9.19
C ARG A 84 -2.03 2.25 -9.14
N SER A 85 -1.86 3.40 -9.79
CA SER A 85 -2.82 4.50 -9.70
C SER A 85 -4.26 4.08 -10.01
N SER A 86 -4.47 3.22 -11.00
CA SER A 86 -5.79 2.67 -11.36
C SER A 86 -6.39 1.70 -10.35
N TYR A 87 -5.66 1.32 -9.29
CA TYR A 87 -6.09 0.40 -8.25
C TYR A 87 -6.06 1.01 -6.84
N ALA A 88 -5.57 2.24 -6.70
CA ALA A 88 -5.33 2.87 -5.39
C ALA A 88 -6.61 3.14 -4.59
N ASP A 89 -7.74 3.31 -5.26
CA ASP A 89 -9.06 3.52 -4.66
C ASP A 89 -9.88 2.22 -4.51
N HIS A 90 -9.32 1.06 -4.89
CA HIS A 90 -9.99 -0.23 -4.75
C HIS A 90 -9.83 -0.75 -3.33
N MET A 91 -10.88 -0.66 -2.51
CA MET A 91 -10.84 -1.07 -1.09
C MET A 91 -10.33 -2.50 -0.92
N GLY A 92 -10.75 -3.44 -1.77
CA GLY A 92 -10.26 -4.82 -1.75
C GLY A 92 -8.74 -4.93 -1.83
N VAL A 93 -8.12 -4.15 -2.71
CA VAL A 93 -6.66 -4.11 -2.87
C VAL A 93 -6.00 -3.44 -1.67
N GLN A 94 -6.56 -2.34 -1.17
CA GLN A 94 -6.03 -1.64 0.01
C GLN A 94 -5.99 -2.53 1.25
N VAL A 95 -7.09 -3.25 1.53
CA VAL A 95 -7.16 -4.15 2.68
C VAL A 95 -6.27 -5.38 2.47
N HIS A 96 -6.12 -5.88 1.24
CA HIS A 96 -5.20 -6.97 0.92
C HIS A 96 -3.75 -6.62 1.27
N GLU A 97 -3.28 -5.47 0.80
CA GLU A 97 -1.91 -5.00 1.05
C GLU A 97 -1.70 -4.61 2.51
N PHE A 98 -2.69 -4.01 3.18
CA PHE A 98 -2.66 -3.80 4.62
C PHE A 98 -2.51 -5.13 5.38
N GLY A 99 -3.21 -6.18 4.93
CA GLY A 99 -3.07 -7.54 5.46
C GLY A 99 -1.63 -8.03 5.44
N HIS A 100 -0.89 -7.78 4.35
CA HIS A 100 0.55 -8.08 4.29
C HIS A 100 1.37 -7.26 5.28
N ASN A 101 1.09 -5.97 5.42
CA ASN A 101 1.78 -5.11 6.38
C ASN A 101 1.61 -5.63 7.83
N VAL A 102 0.44 -6.16 8.19
CA VAL A 102 0.19 -6.80 9.51
C VAL A 102 0.60 -8.29 9.57
N GLY A 103 1.28 -8.81 8.55
CA GLY A 103 1.90 -10.13 8.58
C GLY A 103 1.07 -11.28 7.99
N LEU A 104 -0.05 -11.02 7.32
CA LEU A 104 -0.87 -12.08 6.71
C LEU A 104 -0.27 -12.57 5.39
N LEU A 105 -0.42 -13.87 5.12
CA LEU A 105 -0.06 -14.49 3.84
C LEU A 105 -1.26 -14.46 2.89
N HIS A 106 -1.00 -14.65 1.59
CA HIS A 106 -2.07 -14.87 0.63
C HIS A 106 -2.95 -16.05 1.06
N SER A 107 -4.24 -15.97 0.76
CA SER A 107 -5.18 -17.06 0.89
C SER A 107 -5.41 -17.70 -0.48
N GLY A 108 -4.85 -18.90 -0.63
CA GLY A 108 -4.95 -19.67 -1.86
C GLY A 108 -6.03 -20.74 -1.78
N TYR A 109 -6.51 -21.16 -2.95
CA TYR A 109 -7.38 -22.32 -3.11
C TYR A 109 -6.89 -23.18 -4.27
N GLY A 110 -6.77 -24.49 -4.04
CA GLY A 110 -6.14 -25.40 -5.00
C GLY A 110 -4.68 -25.03 -5.26
N THR A 111 -4.34 -24.77 -6.52
CA THR A 111 -2.98 -24.40 -6.95
C THR A 111 -2.74 -22.89 -7.05
N GLY A 112 -3.78 -22.07 -6.91
CA GLY A 112 -3.67 -20.63 -7.07
C GLY A 112 -3.47 -19.93 -5.73
N SER A 113 -2.42 -19.12 -5.62
CA SER A 113 -2.06 -18.42 -4.38
C SER A 113 -3.11 -17.40 -3.91
N TYR A 114 -3.99 -16.92 -4.79
CA TYR A 114 -5.01 -15.91 -4.52
C TYR A 114 -6.45 -16.44 -4.63
N ASN A 115 -6.63 -17.73 -4.91
CA ASN A 115 -7.92 -18.26 -5.36
C ASN A 115 -8.95 -18.47 -4.24
N ASP A 116 -8.63 -18.15 -2.98
CA ASP A 116 -9.64 -18.09 -1.93
C ASP A 116 -10.41 -16.76 -2.02
N HIS A 117 -11.41 -16.71 -2.89
CA HIS A 117 -12.28 -15.54 -3.06
C HIS A 117 -13.23 -15.30 -1.87
N SER A 118 -13.18 -16.14 -0.83
CA SER A 118 -13.90 -15.91 0.43
C SER A 118 -13.08 -15.13 1.46
N CYS A 119 -11.81 -14.84 1.17
CA CYS A 119 -10.89 -14.14 2.07
C CYS A 119 -10.31 -12.87 1.43
N MET A 120 -10.12 -11.80 2.22
CA MET A 120 -9.44 -10.58 1.77
C MET A 120 -7.99 -10.81 1.32
N GLN A 121 -7.28 -11.82 1.85
CA GLN A 121 -5.93 -12.17 1.36
C GLN A 121 -5.94 -13.08 0.12
N GLY A 122 -7.10 -13.47 -0.39
CA GLY A 122 -7.23 -14.00 -1.73
C GLY A 122 -7.34 -12.87 -2.75
N ASN A 123 -8.24 -13.01 -3.71
CA ASN A 123 -8.62 -11.94 -4.62
C ASN A 123 -10.15 -11.86 -4.76
N PRO A 124 -10.86 -11.47 -3.70
CA PRO A 124 -12.30 -11.62 -3.65
C PRO A 124 -13.03 -10.63 -4.58
N SER A 125 -12.44 -9.47 -4.88
CA SER A 125 -12.94 -8.50 -5.86
C SER A 125 -11.92 -7.37 -6.10
N TYR A 126 -12.00 -6.77 -7.29
CA TYR A 126 -11.38 -5.49 -7.62
C TYR A 126 -12.44 -4.36 -7.67
N GLY A 127 -13.45 -4.39 -6.82
CA GLY A 127 -14.44 -3.30 -6.72
C GLY A 127 -13.98 -2.17 -5.80
N ASN A 128 -14.44 -0.95 -6.06
CA ASN A 128 -14.09 0.21 -5.22
C ASN A 128 -14.79 0.18 -3.85
N ASN A 129 -15.99 -0.40 -3.79
CA ASN A 129 -16.82 -0.49 -2.57
C ASN A 129 -16.97 -1.93 -2.05
N GLY A 130 -16.05 -2.82 -2.41
CA GLY A 130 -16.19 -4.23 -2.08
C GLY A 130 -14.87 -5.00 -2.18
N PRO A 131 -14.92 -6.29 -1.87
CA PRO A 131 -16.11 -7.06 -1.45
C PRO A 131 -16.34 -6.99 0.07
N GLU A 132 -17.55 -7.32 0.50
CA GLU A 132 -17.89 -7.52 1.92
C GLU A 132 -17.46 -8.93 2.38
N VAL A 133 -16.16 -9.14 2.55
CA VAL A 133 -15.61 -10.39 3.09
C VAL A 133 -14.58 -10.11 4.18
N CYS A 134 -14.42 -11.06 5.10
CA CYS A 134 -13.45 -10.97 6.19
C CYS A 134 -12.14 -11.66 5.82
N TRP A 135 -11.15 -11.57 6.71
CA TRP A 135 -10.07 -12.56 6.71
C TRP A 135 -10.61 -13.92 7.16
N ASN A 136 -10.08 -15.01 6.57
CA ASN A 136 -10.49 -16.37 6.89
C ASN A 136 -9.92 -16.82 8.24
N GLY A 137 -10.37 -17.97 8.74
CA GLY A 137 -9.97 -18.50 10.05
C GLY A 137 -8.46 -18.49 10.32
N PRO A 138 -7.58 -19.00 9.42
CA PRO A 138 -6.14 -18.97 9.61
C PRO A 138 -5.55 -17.56 9.75
N ASN A 139 -6.01 -16.60 8.92
CA ASN A 139 -5.55 -15.22 9.02
C ASN A 139 -6.08 -14.52 10.28
N SER A 140 -7.34 -14.76 10.66
CA SER A 140 -7.90 -14.24 11.91
C SER A 140 -7.17 -14.78 13.14
N TYR A 141 -6.84 -16.08 13.17
CA TYR A 141 -6.03 -16.69 14.22
C TYR A 141 -4.63 -16.05 14.31
N THR A 142 -4.01 -15.75 13.17
CA THR A 142 -2.70 -15.07 13.11
C THR A 142 -2.74 -13.68 13.75
N LEU A 143 -3.91 -13.01 13.71
CA LEU A 143 -4.13 -11.71 14.35
C LEU A 143 -4.57 -11.83 15.82
N GLY A 144 -4.79 -13.04 16.33
CA GLY A 144 -5.26 -13.28 17.70
C GLY A 144 -6.77 -13.05 17.91
N TRP A 145 -7.58 -13.15 16.85
CA TRP A 145 -9.04 -13.06 16.89
C TRP A 145 -9.69 -14.44 16.96
#